data_AF-A0A5J5STD9-F1
#
_entry.id   AF-A0A5J5STD9-F1
#
_cell.length_a   1.000
_cell.length_b   1.000
_cell.length_c   1.000
_cell.angle_alpha   90.00
_cell.angle_beta   90.00
_cell.angle_gamma   90.00
#
_symmetry.space_group_name_H-M   'P 1'
#
loop_
_entity.id
_entity.type
_entity.pdbx_description
1 polymer ?
#
loop_
_entity_poly.entity_id
_entity_poly.type
_entity_poly.pdbx_seq_one_letter_code
_entity_poly.pdbx_strand_id
1 'polypeptide(L)'
;MAWEAACSSADPTMIYVPKGRYLLGSMAFKGGCKSPHITIRIDGTLVAPQDCRVLGKSTDWLSFEGVNGVSILGGALDAKGPSLWACKCWNIFKYLYKASHSNCPSGATTLSFTNSKNIRIRRLLSLNSQMFHIVINGCENVHVQGVRIIAAGDSPNTDGIHVQLSKNVNIIKCSIKTGDDCISIGPGTKNLWVEQVTCGPGHGVSIGSLAKDLKEEGVQNVTIRKTIFIGTQNGLRIKSWARPSIGFVQGVRFTDSLMVNVQNPIVIDQNYCPHNLNCPNQVSGIKIKDIIYEGIRGTSFTQVAIKFDCSSKNPCTGIRLQNVNLSYLNKPAQSSCSNVRGKALNLVRPENCL
;
A
#
# COMPACT_ATOMS: atom_id res chain seq x y z
N MET A 1 27.89 -2.91 -17.20
CA MET A 1 27.34 -3.14 -15.84
C MET A 1 26.91 -4.59 -15.66
N ALA A 2 26.86 -5.13 -14.42
CA ALA A 2 26.44 -6.52 -14.16
C ALA A 2 25.04 -6.85 -14.74
N TRP A 3 24.11 -5.88 -14.70
CA TRP A 3 22.79 -6.02 -15.30
C TRP A 3 22.83 -6.24 -16.82
N GLU A 4 23.62 -5.46 -17.56
CA GLU A 4 23.71 -5.57 -19.03
C GLU A 4 24.26 -6.93 -19.45
N ALA A 5 25.27 -7.44 -18.73
CA ALA A 5 25.82 -8.77 -18.95
C ALA A 5 24.76 -9.86 -18.67
N ALA A 6 24.05 -9.76 -17.55
CA ALA A 6 22.97 -10.68 -17.21
C ALA A 6 21.81 -10.64 -18.24
N CYS A 7 21.45 -9.45 -18.69
CA CYS A 7 20.35 -9.20 -19.62
C CYS A 7 20.66 -9.68 -21.04
N SER A 8 21.92 -9.64 -21.47
CA SER A 8 22.37 -10.08 -22.80
C SER A 8 22.67 -11.59 -22.92
N SER A 9 22.75 -12.31 -21.80
CA SER A 9 22.91 -13.77 -21.77
C SER A 9 21.72 -14.48 -22.42
N ALA A 10 21.96 -15.60 -23.10
CA ALA A 10 20.90 -16.49 -23.58
C ALA A 10 20.39 -17.45 -22.47
N ASP A 11 21.21 -17.69 -21.45
CA ASP A 11 20.91 -18.60 -20.34
C ASP A 11 20.39 -17.83 -19.11
N PRO A 12 19.66 -18.50 -18.18
CA PRO A 12 19.32 -17.92 -16.88
C PRO A 12 20.56 -17.41 -16.14
N THR A 13 20.46 -16.22 -15.55
CA THR A 13 21.60 -15.57 -14.88
C THR A 13 21.36 -15.25 -13.42
N MET A 14 22.45 -15.09 -12.68
CA MET A 14 22.45 -14.60 -11.30
C MET A 14 23.40 -13.41 -11.14
N ILE A 15 22.87 -12.31 -10.60
CA ILE A 15 23.67 -11.21 -10.07
C ILE A 15 23.77 -11.43 -8.56
N TYR A 16 24.99 -11.59 -8.06
CA TYR A 16 25.25 -11.86 -6.65
C TYR A 16 25.81 -10.63 -5.93
N VAL A 17 25.13 -10.19 -4.87
CA VAL A 17 25.62 -9.16 -3.94
C VAL A 17 26.06 -9.87 -2.65
N PRO A 18 27.38 -10.01 -2.42
CA PRO A 18 27.89 -10.74 -1.27
C PRO A 18 27.60 -10.02 0.06
N LYS A 19 27.94 -10.68 1.17
CA LYS A 19 27.84 -10.07 2.51
C LYS A 19 28.70 -8.81 2.59
N GLY A 20 28.11 -7.72 3.06
CA GLY A 20 28.77 -6.42 3.16
C GLY A 20 27.75 -5.29 3.11
N ARG A 21 28.24 -4.05 3.13
CA ARG A 21 27.43 -2.84 2.94
C ARG A 21 27.98 -2.10 1.72
N TYR A 22 27.12 -1.85 0.73
CA TYR A 22 27.52 -1.26 -0.54
C TYR A 22 26.73 0.01 -0.78
N LEU A 23 27.44 1.13 -0.92
CA LEU A 23 26.82 2.40 -1.32
C LEU A 23 26.36 2.28 -2.78
N LEU A 24 25.09 2.60 -3.05
CA LEU A 24 24.51 2.53 -4.37
C LEU A 24 23.65 3.76 -4.64
N GLY A 25 23.93 4.47 -5.73
CA GLY A 25 23.08 5.55 -6.24
C GLY A 25 21.78 5.03 -6.85
N SER A 26 20.97 5.93 -7.41
CA SER A 26 19.78 5.55 -8.19
C SER A 26 20.19 4.75 -9.43
N MET A 27 19.48 3.65 -9.69
CA MET A 27 19.70 2.77 -10.83
C MET A 27 18.38 2.35 -11.48
N ALA A 28 18.38 2.34 -12.81
CA ALA A 28 17.28 1.82 -13.62
C ALA A 28 17.74 0.58 -14.40
N PHE A 29 17.01 -0.51 -14.22
CA PHE A 29 17.23 -1.81 -14.84
C PHE A 29 16.17 -2.01 -15.94
N LYS A 30 16.57 -1.73 -17.18
CA LYS A 30 15.67 -1.84 -18.34
C LYS A 30 15.53 -3.29 -18.80
N GLY A 31 14.34 -3.64 -19.26
CA GLY A 31 14.02 -4.92 -19.90
C GLY A 31 14.52 -5.03 -21.33
N GLY A 32 13.88 -5.92 -22.12
CA GLY A 32 14.40 -6.34 -23.42
C GLY A 32 15.53 -7.36 -23.32
N CYS A 33 15.58 -8.10 -22.21
CA CYS A 33 16.62 -9.10 -21.95
C CYS A 33 16.43 -10.36 -22.79
N LYS A 34 17.55 -10.91 -23.25
CA LYS A 34 17.63 -12.25 -23.85
C LYS A 34 17.51 -13.33 -22.78
N SER A 35 18.04 -13.06 -21.58
CA SER A 35 18.02 -14.03 -20.49
C SER A 35 16.58 -14.33 -20.09
N PRO A 36 16.16 -15.60 -20.07
CA PRO A 36 14.78 -15.99 -19.76
C PRO A 36 14.43 -15.77 -18.28
N HIS A 37 15.44 -15.72 -17.41
CA HIS A 37 15.25 -15.45 -15.99
C HIS A 37 16.51 -14.83 -15.37
N ILE A 38 16.36 -13.73 -14.63
CA ILE A 38 17.46 -13.06 -13.94
C ILE A 38 17.19 -13.09 -12.42
N THR A 39 18.11 -13.68 -11.66
CA THR A 39 18.06 -13.69 -10.20
C THR A 39 19.03 -12.67 -9.63
N ILE A 40 18.53 -11.71 -8.87
CA ILE A 40 19.36 -10.84 -8.03
C ILE A 40 19.35 -11.44 -6.64
N ARG A 41 20.45 -12.09 -6.26
CA ARG A 41 20.63 -12.64 -4.92
C ARG A 41 21.44 -11.67 -4.09
N ILE A 42 20.85 -11.21 -2.99
CA ILE A 42 21.47 -10.27 -2.07
C ILE A 42 21.68 -10.98 -0.73
N ASP A 43 22.94 -11.17 -0.35
CA ASP A 43 23.31 -11.64 0.98
C ASP A 43 23.81 -10.48 1.88
N GLY A 44 24.10 -9.31 1.31
CA GLY A 44 24.52 -8.09 2.01
C GLY A 44 23.42 -7.03 2.16
N THR A 45 23.85 -5.78 2.25
CA THR A 45 23.00 -4.58 2.33
C THR A 45 23.40 -3.57 1.25
N LEU A 46 22.47 -3.18 0.40
CA LEU A 46 22.60 -2.00 -0.43
C LEU A 46 22.17 -0.78 0.40
N VAL A 47 22.95 0.29 0.34
CA VAL A 47 22.77 1.49 1.17
C VAL A 47 22.69 2.70 0.26
N ALA A 48 21.65 3.49 0.42
CA ALA A 48 21.50 4.76 -0.29
C ALA A 48 22.48 5.83 0.26
N PRO A 49 22.78 6.88 -0.52
CA PRO A 49 23.43 8.07 0.00
C PRO A 49 22.71 8.66 1.21
N GLN A 50 23.48 9.10 2.22
CA GLN A 50 22.95 9.64 3.47
C GLN A 50 22.21 10.98 3.28
N ASP A 51 22.67 11.80 2.33
CA ASP A 51 22.01 13.04 1.96
C ASP A 51 20.76 12.74 1.12
N CYS A 52 19.59 13.04 1.69
CA CYS A 52 18.31 12.82 1.03
C CYS A 52 18.15 13.59 -0.29
N ARG A 53 18.91 14.68 -0.48
CA ARG A 53 18.89 15.46 -1.72
C ARG A 53 19.53 14.73 -2.89
N VAL A 54 20.37 13.72 -2.64
CA VAL A 54 20.98 12.91 -3.71
C VAL A 54 19.93 12.01 -4.35
N LEU A 55 19.26 11.18 -3.55
CA LEU A 55 18.14 10.36 -4.05
C LEU A 55 16.92 11.19 -4.42
N GLY A 56 16.70 12.33 -3.77
CA GLY A 56 15.60 13.24 -4.07
C GLY A 56 15.61 13.86 -5.47
N LYS A 57 16.66 13.64 -6.26
CA LYS A 57 16.73 13.97 -7.70
C LYS A 57 16.07 12.91 -8.59
N SER A 58 15.75 11.75 -8.04
CA SER A 58 15.15 10.60 -8.72
C SER A 58 13.79 10.28 -8.12
N THR A 59 12.89 9.70 -8.93
CA THR A 59 11.61 9.16 -8.45
C THR A 59 11.79 7.84 -7.71
N ASP A 60 12.81 7.08 -8.10
CA ASP A 60 13.08 5.73 -7.63
C ASP A 60 14.57 5.56 -7.34
N TRP A 61 14.87 4.78 -6.30
CA TRP A 61 16.23 4.34 -6.02
C TRP A 61 16.60 3.15 -6.90
N LEU A 62 15.81 2.08 -6.88
CA LEU A 62 15.99 0.91 -7.75
C LEU A 62 14.72 0.70 -8.59
N SER A 63 14.78 0.99 -9.89
CA SER A 63 13.66 0.76 -10.81
C SER A 63 13.94 -0.40 -11.76
N PHE A 64 12.92 -1.24 -11.98
CA PHE A 64 12.91 -2.29 -12.98
C PHE A 64 11.80 -2.00 -13.98
N GLU A 65 12.15 -1.82 -15.25
CA GLU A 65 11.23 -1.24 -16.23
C GLU A 65 11.13 -2.14 -17.46
N GLY A 66 9.93 -2.66 -17.72
CA GLY A 66 9.69 -3.55 -18.86
C GLY A 66 10.37 -4.92 -18.74
N VAL A 67 10.76 -5.33 -17.54
CA VAL A 67 11.49 -6.59 -17.33
C VAL A 67 10.54 -7.79 -17.31
N ASN A 68 11.04 -8.96 -17.69
CA ASN A 68 10.30 -10.22 -17.65
C ASN A 68 11.15 -11.29 -16.96
N GLY A 69 10.60 -11.98 -15.95
CA GLY A 69 11.28 -13.09 -15.30
C GLY A 69 12.40 -12.66 -14.33
N VAL A 70 12.17 -11.60 -13.55
CA VAL A 70 13.15 -11.11 -12.55
C VAL A 70 12.78 -11.58 -11.15
N SER A 71 13.77 -12.13 -10.45
CA SER A 71 13.66 -12.54 -9.04
C SER A 71 14.63 -11.75 -8.16
N ILE A 72 14.15 -11.10 -7.10
CA ILE A 72 14.97 -10.53 -6.03
C ILE A 72 14.88 -11.45 -4.81
N LEU A 73 16.04 -11.89 -4.31
CA LEU A 73 16.14 -12.86 -3.22
C LEU A 73 17.04 -12.37 -2.09
N GLY A 74 16.45 -12.20 -0.91
CA GLY A 74 17.17 -11.92 0.33
C GLY A 74 17.68 -10.48 0.46
N GLY A 75 18.55 -10.27 1.44
CA GLY A 75 19.30 -9.05 1.64
C GLY A 75 18.49 -7.87 2.16
N ALA A 76 19.17 -6.72 2.24
CA ALA A 76 18.57 -5.48 2.74
C ALA A 76 18.79 -4.30 1.79
N LEU A 77 17.77 -3.45 1.68
CA LEU A 77 17.83 -2.14 1.05
C LEU A 77 17.63 -1.08 2.14
N ASP A 78 18.64 -0.28 2.44
CA ASP A 78 18.58 0.81 3.42
C ASP A 78 18.60 2.17 2.70
N ALA A 79 17.43 2.77 2.53
CA ALA A 79 17.22 3.96 1.70
C ALA A 79 17.47 5.29 2.44
N LYS A 80 17.95 5.24 3.69
CA LYS A 80 18.38 6.42 4.48
C LYS A 80 17.33 7.55 4.56
N GLY A 81 16.07 7.20 4.71
CA GLY A 81 14.93 8.13 4.84
C GLY A 81 14.91 9.15 5.99
N PRO A 82 15.50 8.92 7.19
CA PRO A 82 15.30 9.81 8.34
C PRO A 82 15.62 11.29 8.12
N SER A 83 16.65 11.62 7.32
CA SER A 83 16.99 13.01 7.01
C SER A 83 15.89 13.70 6.19
N LEU A 84 15.24 12.97 5.29
CA LEU A 84 14.08 13.48 4.54
C LEU A 84 12.86 13.64 5.43
N TRP A 85 12.57 12.64 6.27
CA TRP A 85 11.41 12.67 7.15
C TRP A 85 11.49 13.86 8.10
N ALA A 86 12.65 14.11 8.72
CA ALA A 86 12.86 15.29 9.56
C ALA A 86 12.61 16.60 8.81
N CYS A 87 13.09 16.70 7.56
CA CYS A 87 12.84 17.86 6.70
C CYS A 87 11.33 18.07 6.45
N LYS A 88 10.60 17.01 6.09
CA LYS A 88 9.17 17.06 5.80
C LYS A 88 8.30 17.28 7.05
N CYS A 89 8.67 16.71 8.20
CA CYS A 89 7.96 16.92 9.46
C CYS A 89 7.99 18.38 9.88
N TRP A 90 9.10 19.08 9.64
CA TRP A 90 9.17 20.52 9.89
C TRP A 90 8.23 21.32 8.98
N ASN A 91 7.99 20.86 7.75
CA ASN A 91 6.99 21.46 6.85
C ASN A 91 5.54 21.26 7.32
N ILE A 92 5.22 20.17 8.03
CA ILE A 92 3.86 19.92 8.56
C ILE A 92 3.53 20.91 9.68
N PHE A 93 4.45 21.16 10.63
CA PHE A 93 4.27 22.18 11.67
C PHE A 93 4.30 23.61 11.11
N LYS A 94 4.97 23.82 9.98
CA LYS A 94 5.03 25.13 9.31
C LYS A 94 3.73 25.56 8.66
N TYR A 95 2.83 24.63 8.31
CA TYR A 95 1.49 24.95 7.81
C TYR A 95 0.67 25.74 8.85
N LEU A 96 0.99 25.59 10.14
CA LEU A 96 0.40 26.37 11.23
C LEU A 96 1.05 27.75 11.42
N TYR A 97 2.25 28.01 10.87
CA TYR A 97 3.07 29.18 11.25
C TYR A 97 3.65 30.03 10.09
N LYS A 98 3.27 29.81 8.82
CA LYS A 98 3.69 30.65 7.66
C LYS A 98 5.21 30.96 7.60
N ALA A 99 6.09 30.06 8.04
CA ALA A 99 7.54 30.27 8.01
C ALA A 99 8.14 29.93 6.62
N SER A 100 9.33 30.46 6.31
CA SER A 100 9.98 30.44 4.98
C SER A 100 10.44 29.04 4.50
N HIS A 101 10.62 28.90 3.19
CA HIS A 101 10.82 27.69 2.36
C HIS A 101 11.98 26.74 2.76
N SER A 102 11.72 25.72 3.57
CA SER A 102 12.48 24.46 3.53
C SER A 102 12.08 23.65 2.28
N ASN A 103 12.84 23.83 1.19
CA ASN A 103 12.76 23.04 -0.05
C ASN A 103 13.20 21.59 0.21
N CYS A 104 12.36 20.81 0.89
CA CYS A 104 12.58 19.37 1.03
C CYS A 104 12.27 18.69 -0.31
N PRO A 105 13.12 17.77 -0.80
CA PRO A 105 12.84 17.03 -2.01
C PRO A 105 11.60 16.13 -1.82
N SER A 106 10.99 15.70 -2.93
CA SER A 106 9.88 14.73 -2.88
C SER A 106 10.32 13.40 -2.26
N GLY A 107 11.57 12.99 -2.50
CA GLY A 107 12.11 11.70 -2.09
C GLY A 107 11.89 10.60 -3.12
N ALA A 108 12.66 9.51 -2.97
CA ALA A 108 12.61 8.37 -3.89
C ALA A 108 11.91 7.14 -3.29
N THR A 109 11.17 6.42 -4.13
CA THR A 109 10.69 5.06 -3.84
C THR A 109 11.89 4.10 -3.76
N THR A 110 11.91 3.19 -2.79
CA THR A 110 13.06 2.27 -2.62
C THR A 110 13.19 1.27 -3.78
N LEU A 111 12.10 0.60 -4.13
CA LEU A 111 12.07 -0.42 -5.19
C LEU A 111 10.81 -0.28 -6.03
N SER A 112 10.94 -0.19 -7.35
CA SER A 112 9.79 -0.16 -8.26
C SER A 112 9.92 -1.16 -9.40
N PHE A 113 8.78 -1.75 -9.76
CA PHE A 113 8.59 -2.50 -11.00
C PHE A 113 7.51 -1.79 -11.81
N THR A 114 7.85 -1.43 -13.04
CA THR A 114 6.97 -0.75 -13.97
C THR A 114 6.84 -1.56 -15.25
N ASN A 115 5.61 -1.76 -15.73
CA ASN A 115 5.31 -2.44 -17.00
C ASN A 115 5.98 -3.83 -17.15
N SER A 116 6.10 -4.56 -16.04
CA SER A 116 6.95 -5.76 -15.95
C SER A 116 6.13 -7.04 -15.74
N LYS A 117 6.70 -8.20 -16.07
CA LYS A 117 6.02 -9.51 -16.00
C LYS A 117 6.82 -10.55 -15.22
N ASN A 118 6.11 -11.47 -14.57
CA ASN A 118 6.70 -12.65 -13.92
C ASN A 118 7.77 -12.28 -12.88
N ILE A 119 7.37 -11.43 -11.93
CA ILE A 119 8.28 -10.85 -10.93
C ILE A 119 8.17 -11.61 -9.61
N ARG A 120 9.31 -11.89 -8.98
CA ARG A 120 9.35 -12.51 -7.64
C ARG A 120 10.22 -11.70 -6.69
N ILE A 121 9.67 -11.33 -5.54
CA ILE A 121 10.43 -10.64 -4.47
C ILE A 121 10.31 -11.51 -3.22
N ARG A 122 11.43 -12.06 -2.75
CA ARG A 122 11.43 -13.05 -1.66
C ARG A 122 12.41 -12.68 -0.56
N ARG A 123 11.92 -12.62 0.69
CA ARG A 123 12.74 -12.45 1.91
C ARG A 123 13.60 -11.17 1.91
N LEU A 124 13.17 -10.14 1.18
CA LEU A 124 13.82 -8.84 1.15
C LEU A 124 13.50 -8.07 2.44
N LEU A 125 14.50 -7.40 3.00
CA LEU A 125 14.32 -6.40 4.04
C LEU A 125 14.42 -4.99 3.41
N SER A 126 13.34 -4.21 3.47
CA SER A 126 13.34 -2.81 3.01
C SER A 126 13.28 -1.88 4.23
N LEU A 127 14.33 -1.08 4.39
CA LEU A 127 14.54 -0.20 5.54
C LEU A 127 14.48 1.26 5.09
N ASN A 128 13.79 2.06 5.90
CA ASN A 128 13.90 3.51 5.89
C ASN A 128 13.71 4.15 4.51
N SER A 129 12.63 3.81 3.81
CA SER A 129 12.35 4.41 2.51
C SER A 129 12.10 5.91 2.63
N GLN A 130 12.56 6.69 1.64
CA GLN A 130 12.28 8.12 1.57
C GLN A 130 10.81 8.40 1.22
N MET A 131 10.23 7.55 0.37
CA MET A 131 8.82 7.50 -0.01
C MET A 131 8.33 6.04 0.10
N PHE A 132 7.63 5.51 -0.90
CA PHE A 132 7.11 4.14 -0.88
C PHE A 132 8.25 3.12 -0.83
N HIS A 133 8.04 2.00 -0.13
CA HIS A 133 9.05 0.94 -0.04
C HIS A 133 9.08 0.08 -1.31
N ILE A 134 7.91 -0.36 -1.80
CA ILE A 134 7.80 -1.18 -3.00
C ILE A 134 6.63 -0.68 -3.85
N VAL A 135 6.88 -0.40 -5.13
CA VAL A 135 5.85 -0.04 -6.12
C VAL A 135 5.74 -1.13 -7.19
N ILE A 136 4.52 -1.57 -7.46
CA ILE A 136 4.16 -2.52 -8.51
C ILE A 136 3.15 -1.82 -9.42
N ASN A 137 3.62 -1.32 -10.57
CA ASN A 137 2.83 -0.50 -11.48
C ASN A 137 2.80 -1.10 -12.89
N GLY A 138 1.62 -1.28 -13.50
CA GLY A 138 1.54 -1.84 -14.86
C GLY A 138 2.03 -3.29 -14.97
N CYS A 139 2.10 -4.04 -13.87
CA CYS A 139 2.76 -5.34 -13.85
C CYS A 139 1.78 -6.52 -13.95
N GLU A 140 2.28 -7.68 -14.39
CA GLU A 140 1.51 -8.92 -14.48
C GLU A 140 2.27 -10.10 -13.85
N ASN A 141 1.56 -10.93 -13.09
CA ASN A 141 2.10 -12.13 -12.44
C ASN A 141 3.25 -11.78 -11.48
N VAL A 142 2.92 -11.11 -10.37
CA VAL A 142 3.89 -10.67 -9.37
C VAL A 142 3.69 -11.45 -8.07
N HIS A 143 4.78 -11.93 -7.47
CA HIS A 143 4.77 -12.69 -6.23
C HIS A 143 5.74 -12.09 -5.20
N VAL A 144 5.19 -11.47 -4.17
CA VAL A 144 5.93 -10.90 -3.05
C VAL A 144 5.76 -11.81 -1.84
N GLN A 145 6.84 -12.33 -1.29
CA GLN A 145 6.78 -13.33 -0.21
C GLN A 145 7.83 -13.11 0.87
N GLY A 146 7.40 -13.10 2.14
CA GLY A 146 8.34 -13.04 3.26
C GLY A 146 9.08 -11.71 3.37
N VAL A 147 8.59 -10.66 2.73
CA VAL A 147 9.20 -9.33 2.75
C VAL A 147 8.96 -8.66 4.11
N ARG A 148 9.98 -7.98 4.61
CA ARG A 148 9.93 -7.19 5.84
C ARG A 148 10.17 -5.73 5.49
N ILE A 149 9.27 -4.86 5.91
CA ILE A 149 9.34 -3.41 5.71
C ILE A 149 9.41 -2.74 7.07
N ILE A 150 10.40 -1.85 7.26
CA ILE A 150 10.59 -1.12 8.51
C ILE A 150 10.91 0.34 8.19
N ALA A 151 10.02 1.23 8.61
CA ALA A 151 10.23 2.66 8.76
C ALA A 151 9.58 3.14 10.07
N ALA A 152 9.83 4.39 10.46
CA ALA A 152 9.26 4.97 11.67
C ALA A 152 7.73 5.15 11.52
N GLY A 153 6.97 5.08 12.62
CA GLY A 153 5.51 5.20 12.56
C GLY A 153 5.00 6.59 12.17
N ASP A 154 5.89 7.58 12.21
CA ASP A 154 5.66 8.99 11.85
C ASP A 154 6.36 9.37 10.53
N SER A 155 6.95 8.41 9.79
CA SER A 155 7.62 8.72 8.53
C SER A 155 6.61 9.01 7.40
N PRO A 156 6.61 10.22 6.83
CA PRO A 156 5.55 10.66 5.92
C PRO A 156 5.61 9.94 4.57
N ASN A 157 4.45 9.48 4.09
CA ASN A 157 4.28 8.87 2.75
C ASN A 157 5.19 7.67 2.49
N THR A 158 5.39 6.85 3.51
CA THR A 158 6.23 5.64 3.45
C THR A 158 5.42 4.39 3.21
N ASP A 159 4.49 4.42 2.24
CA ASP A 159 3.65 3.26 1.92
C ASP A 159 4.48 1.98 1.76
N GLY A 160 3.98 0.86 2.30
CA GLY A 160 4.71 -0.40 2.29
C GLY A 160 4.78 -1.00 0.89
N ILE A 161 3.66 -1.55 0.42
CA ILE A 161 3.57 -2.08 -0.95
C ILE A 161 2.42 -1.39 -1.67
N HIS A 162 2.75 -0.64 -2.71
CA HIS A 162 1.79 0.02 -3.58
C HIS A 162 1.56 -0.83 -4.84
N VAL A 163 0.29 -1.09 -5.17
CA VAL A 163 -0.11 -1.84 -6.37
C VAL A 163 -1.08 -1.01 -7.20
N GLN A 164 -0.77 -0.77 -8.46
CA GLN A 164 -1.60 0.01 -9.38
C GLN A 164 -1.47 -0.53 -10.81
N LEU A 165 -2.53 -0.43 -11.62
CA LEU A 165 -2.55 -0.87 -13.03
C LEU A 165 -2.02 -2.30 -13.26
N SER A 166 -2.11 -3.16 -12.24
CA SER A 166 -1.42 -4.45 -12.21
C SER A 166 -2.41 -5.60 -12.07
N LYS A 167 -2.07 -6.76 -12.63
CA LYS A 167 -2.89 -7.97 -12.59
C LYS A 167 -2.17 -9.20 -12.05
N ASN A 168 -2.90 -10.05 -11.33
CA ASN A 168 -2.40 -11.31 -10.77
C ASN A 168 -1.20 -11.07 -9.84
N VAL A 169 -1.46 -10.34 -8.75
CA VAL A 169 -0.44 -9.98 -7.75
C VAL A 169 -0.72 -10.74 -6.47
N ASN A 170 0.30 -11.40 -5.92
CA ASN A 170 0.25 -12.11 -4.65
C ASN A 170 1.22 -11.47 -3.65
N ILE A 171 0.73 -11.11 -2.46
CA ILE A 171 1.53 -10.58 -1.34
C ILE A 171 1.31 -11.48 -0.12
N ILE A 172 2.31 -12.26 0.26
CA ILE A 172 2.12 -13.38 1.19
C ILE A 172 3.18 -13.37 2.29
N LYS A 173 2.77 -13.57 3.55
CA LYS A 173 3.68 -13.72 4.71
C LYS A 173 4.61 -12.52 4.91
N CYS A 174 4.10 -11.31 4.72
CA CYS A 174 4.88 -10.07 4.88
C CYS A 174 4.66 -9.43 6.26
N SER A 175 5.65 -8.66 6.73
CA SER A 175 5.53 -7.82 7.93
C SER A 175 5.92 -6.39 7.57
N ILE A 176 5.02 -5.44 7.83
CA ILE A 176 5.12 -4.07 7.31
C ILE A 176 4.88 -3.08 8.45
N LYS A 177 5.89 -2.24 8.68
CA LYS A 177 5.86 -1.12 9.62
C LYS A 177 6.24 0.16 8.87
N THR A 178 5.34 1.12 8.84
CA THR A 178 5.44 2.35 8.04
C THR A 178 4.76 3.50 8.76
N GLY A 179 4.90 4.72 8.23
CA GLY A 179 4.12 5.88 8.65
C GLY A 179 2.91 6.19 7.75
N ASP A 180 2.66 5.37 6.73
CA ASP A 180 1.50 5.49 5.84
C ASP A 180 0.87 4.11 5.55
N ASP A 181 0.14 3.94 4.45
CA ASP A 181 -0.55 2.70 4.10
C ASP A 181 0.41 1.47 4.13
N CYS A 182 0.00 0.42 4.82
CA CYS A 182 0.71 -0.87 4.82
C CYS A 182 0.73 -1.46 3.40
N ILE A 183 -0.45 -1.46 2.76
CA ILE A 183 -0.62 -1.78 1.35
C ILE A 183 -1.61 -0.76 0.78
N SER A 184 -1.22 -0.05 -0.28
CA SER A 184 -2.09 0.87 -1.02
C SER A 184 -2.40 0.31 -2.40
N ILE A 185 -3.68 0.33 -2.79
CA ILE A 185 -4.20 -0.33 -4.00
C ILE A 185 -4.86 0.72 -4.88
N GLY A 186 -4.17 1.11 -5.95
CA GLY A 186 -4.62 2.11 -6.90
C GLY A 186 -5.49 1.57 -8.05
N PRO A 187 -6.07 2.47 -8.86
CA PRO A 187 -6.86 2.18 -10.06
C PRO A 187 -6.24 1.13 -10.99
N GLY A 188 -7.07 0.32 -11.63
CA GLY A 188 -6.64 -0.71 -12.59
C GLY A 188 -6.02 -1.96 -11.97
N THR A 189 -6.04 -2.11 -10.64
CA THR A 189 -5.62 -3.34 -9.98
C THR A 189 -6.68 -4.44 -10.15
N LYS A 190 -6.26 -5.62 -10.64
CA LYS A 190 -7.15 -6.77 -10.89
C LYS A 190 -6.53 -8.06 -10.33
N ASN A 191 -7.31 -8.90 -9.65
CA ASN A 191 -6.83 -10.20 -9.13
C ASN A 191 -5.63 -10.02 -8.17
N LEU A 192 -5.85 -9.27 -7.07
CA LEU A 192 -4.86 -9.10 -6.00
C LEU A 192 -5.20 -10.02 -4.83
N TRP A 193 -4.22 -10.82 -4.40
CA TRP A 193 -4.32 -11.70 -3.23
C TRP A 193 -3.30 -11.28 -2.17
N VAL A 194 -3.78 -10.96 -0.98
CA VAL A 194 -2.96 -10.63 0.19
C VAL A 194 -3.29 -11.62 1.30
N GLU A 195 -2.28 -12.33 1.80
CA GLU A 195 -2.49 -13.33 2.85
C GLU A 195 -1.38 -13.36 3.90
N GLN A 196 -1.75 -13.53 5.17
CA GLN A 196 -0.79 -13.65 6.29
C GLN A 196 0.14 -12.44 6.39
N VAL A 197 -0.41 -11.24 6.24
CA VAL A 197 0.35 -9.99 6.38
C VAL A 197 0.12 -9.40 7.78
N THR A 198 1.19 -8.91 8.41
CA THR A 198 1.09 -8.10 9.63
C THR A 198 1.41 -6.65 9.32
N CYS A 199 0.45 -5.76 9.55
CA CYS A 199 0.56 -4.32 9.37
C CYS A 199 0.61 -3.64 10.75
N GLY A 200 1.55 -2.71 10.97
CA GLY A 200 1.49 -1.90 12.17
C GLY A 200 2.84 -1.50 12.77
N PRO A 201 3.08 -0.20 13.02
CA PRO A 201 2.18 0.95 12.79
C PRO A 201 1.98 1.28 11.29
N GLY A 202 1.11 2.26 10.98
CA GLY A 202 0.80 2.74 9.63
C GLY A 202 -0.70 3.02 9.41
N HIS A 203 -1.14 3.16 8.16
CA HIS A 203 -2.53 3.52 7.82
C HIS A 203 -3.42 2.33 7.43
N GLY A 204 -2.93 1.09 7.54
CA GLY A 204 -3.70 -0.12 7.21
C GLY A 204 -3.62 -0.52 5.73
N VAL A 205 -4.57 -1.35 5.29
CA VAL A 205 -4.70 -1.74 3.88
C VAL A 205 -5.77 -0.85 3.26
N SER A 206 -5.40 -0.11 2.22
CA SER A 206 -6.25 0.89 1.60
C SER A 206 -6.45 0.65 0.12
N ILE A 207 -7.71 0.54 -0.32
CA ILE A 207 -8.10 0.67 -1.73
C ILE A 207 -8.34 2.16 -2.01
N GLY A 208 -7.56 2.72 -2.92
CA GLY A 208 -7.59 4.12 -3.32
C GLY A 208 -6.36 4.94 -2.88
N SER A 209 -6.39 6.27 -2.97
CA SER A 209 -7.58 7.04 -3.35
C SER A 209 -7.96 6.89 -4.82
N LEU A 210 -9.25 6.62 -5.06
CA LEU A 210 -9.90 6.68 -6.37
C LEU A 210 -10.55 8.05 -6.58
N ALA A 211 -11.05 8.30 -7.80
CA ALA A 211 -11.57 9.56 -8.32
C ALA A 211 -10.54 10.68 -8.31
N LYS A 212 -9.28 10.37 -8.63
CA LYS A 212 -8.30 11.42 -8.94
C LYS A 212 -8.64 12.04 -10.30
N ASP A 213 -9.09 11.20 -11.22
CA ASP A 213 -9.50 11.56 -12.58
C ASP A 213 -10.94 11.14 -12.87
N LEU A 214 -11.58 11.83 -13.83
CA LEU A 214 -12.92 11.47 -14.31
C LEU A 214 -12.91 10.09 -14.98
N LYS A 215 -11.87 9.80 -15.75
CA LYS A 215 -11.65 8.54 -16.47
C LYS A 215 -10.46 7.81 -15.84
N GLU A 216 -10.75 6.84 -14.99
CA GLU A 216 -9.76 5.94 -14.39
C GLU A 216 -10.32 4.52 -14.37
N GLU A 217 -9.42 3.52 -14.38
CA GLU A 217 -9.82 2.12 -14.26
C GLU A 217 -10.34 1.78 -12.86
N GLY A 218 -11.22 0.78 -12.76
CA GLY A 218 -11.67 0.26 -11.47
C GLY A 218 -10.64 -0.65 -10.78
N VAL A 219 -10.91 -0.94 -9.51
CA VAL A 219 -10.25 -1.99 -8.73
C VAL A 219 -11.19 -3.18 -8.62
N GLN A 220 -10.73 -4.38 -8.98
CA GLN A 220 -11.60 -5.55 -8.98
C GLN A 220 -10.92 -6.84 -8.54
N ASN A 221 -11.71 -7.73 -7.94
CA ASN A 221 -11.28 -9.05 -7.49
C ASN A 221 -10.04 -8.97 -6.58
N VAL A 222 -10.23 -8.35 -5.42
CA VAL A 222 -9.19 -8.18 -4.40
C VAL A 222 -9.57 -9.03 -3.19
N THR A 223 -8.64 -9.85 -2.71
CA THR A 223 -8.81 -10.59 -1.46
C THR A 223 -7.70 -10.23 -0.49
N ILE A 224 -8.08 -9.77 0.69
CA ILE A 224 -7.19 -9.56 1.83
C ILE A 224 -7.62 -10.52 2.93
N ARG A 225 -6.72 -11.42 3.34
CA ARG A 225 -7.06 -12.54 4.21
C ARG A 225 -6.03 -12.78 5.30
N LYS A 226 -6.47 -13.19 6.49
CA LYS A 226 -5.58 -13.56 7.61
C LYS A 226 -4.57 -12.45 7.91
N THR A 227 -5.04 -11.21 7.93
CA THR A 227 -4.21 -10.03 8.15
C THR A 227 -4.33 -9.59 9.61
N ILE A 228 -3.20 -9.20 10.21
CA ILE A 228 -3.16 -8.65 11.57
C ILE A 228 -2.81 -7.18 11.47
N PHE A 229 -3.61 -6.33 12.11
CA PHE A 229 -3.41 -4.89 12.20
C PHE A 229 -3.08 -4.51 13.64
N ILE A 230 -1.95 -3.85 13.88
CA ILE A 230 -1.46 -3.50 15.22
C ILE A 230 -1.20 -2.00 15.29
N GLY A 231 -1.98 -1.26 16.08
CA GLY A 231 -1.77 0.17 16.29
C GLY A 231 -1.80 1.01 15.01
N THR A 232 -2.55 0.56 13.99
CA THR A 232 -2.70 1.31 12.72
C THR A 232 -3.81 2.35 12.82
N GLN A 233 -3.73 3.39 12.01
CA GLN A 233 -4.80 4.38 11.86
C GLN A 233 -6.08 3.75 11.28
N ASN A 234 -5.95 2.84 10.33
CA ASN A 234 -7.10 2.11 9.79
C ASN A 234 -6.76 0.63 9.69
N GLY A 235 -7.80 -0.20 9.63
CA GLY A 235 -7.65 -1.62 9.27
C GLY A 235 -7.83 -1.79 7.78
N LEU A 236 -9.09 -1.94 7.38
CA LEU A 236 -9.52 -2.21 6.01
C LEU A 236 -10.25 -0.96 5.50
N ARG A 237 -9.64 -0.26 4.54
CA ARG A 237 -10.11 1.05 4.07
C ARG A 237 -10.38 1.04 2.57
N ILE A 238 -11.50 1.63 2.16
CA ILE A 238 -11.76 2.05 0.77
C ILE A 238 -11.93 3.57 0.79
N LYS A 239 -11.16 4.30 -0.01
CA LYS A 239 -11.17 5.76 -0.03
C LYS A 239 -11.29 6.29 -1.46
N SER A 240 -12.19 7.25 -1.68
CA SER A 240 -12.31 7.97 -2.95
C SER A 240 -12.60 9.44 -2.71
N TRP A 241 -12.06 10.30 -3.57
CA TRP A 241 -12.40 11.71 -3.57
C TRP A 241 -13.89 11.92 -3.88
N ALA A 242 -14.46 12.98 -3.33
CA ALA A 242 -15.82 13.42 -3.63
C ALA A 242 -15.90 14.11 -5.01
N ARG A 243 -15.45 13.42 -6.06
CA ARG A 243 -15.38 13.91 -7.45
C ARG A 243 -16.14 12.99 -8.40
N PRO A 244 -16.70 13.52 -9.50
CA PRO A 244 -17.19 12.72 -10.62
C PRO A 244 -16.10 11.80 -11.15
N SER A 245 -16.45 10.53 -11.33
CA SER A 245 -15.58 9.51 -11.91
C SER A 245 -16.44 8.39 -12.47
N ILE A 246 -15.92 7.68 -13.46
CA ILE A 246 -16.49 6.42 -13.97
C ILE A 246 -15.85 5.18 -13.34
N GLY A 247 -14.87 5.37 -12.45
CA GLY A 247 -14.18 4.31 -11.74
C GLY A 247 -15.09 3.52 -10.80
N PHE A 248 -14.61 2.37 -10.33
CA PHE A 248 -15.37 1.48 -9.46
C PHE A 248 -14.46 0.65 -8.55
N VAL A 249 -15.04 0.10 -7.49
CA VAL A 249 -14.45 -0.95 -6.65
C VAL A 249 -15.45 -2.10 -6.60
N GLN A 250 -15.04 -3.29 -7.03
CA GLN A 250 -15.94 -4.45 -7.12
C GLN A 250 -15.30 -5.76 -6.68
N GLY A 251 -16.06 -6.60 -5.98
CA GLY A 251 -15.68 -7.99 -5.73
C GLY A 251 -14.48 -8.05 -4.79
N VAL A 252 -14.58 -7.34 -3.67
CA VAL A 252 -13.52 -7.27 -2.65
C VAL A 252 -13.90 -8.15 -1.48
N ARG A 253 -12.95 -8.97 -1.01
CA ARG A 253 -13.12 -9.85 0.14
C ARG A 253 -12.08 -9.53 1.19
N PHE A 254 -12.54 -9.05 2.33
CA PHE A 254 -11.75 -8.93 3.54
C PHE A 254 -12.14 -10.04 4.50
N THR A 255 -11.21 -10.96 4.78
CA THR A 255 -11.52 -12.21 5.52
C THR A 255 -10.51 -12.47 6.64
N ASP A 256 -10.97 -13.06 7.74
CA ASP A 256 -10.14 -13.59 8.83
C ASP A 256 -9.14 -12.57 9.42
N SER A 257 -9.55 -11.30 9.61
CA SER A 257 -8.63 -10.24 10.04
C SER A 257 -8.69 -9.97 11.56
N LEU A 258 -7.53 -9.75 12.18
CA LEU A 258 -7.40 -9.39 13.59
C LEU A 258 -7.00 -7.92 13.75
N MET A 259 -7.76 -7.20 14.55
CA MET A 259 -7.55 -5.80 14.89
C MET A 259 -7.01 -5.69 16.31
N VAL A 260 -5.84 -5.07 16.49
CA VAL A 260 -5.25 -4.80 17.79
C VAL A 260 -5.01 -3.31 17.91
N ASN A 261 -5.89 -2.64 18.67
CA ASN A 261 -5.82 -1.21 18.94
C ASN A 261 -5.81 -0.35 17.66
N VAL A 262 -6.69 -0.67 16.71
CA VAL A 262 -6.77 0.02 15.41
C VAL A 262 -7.73 1.19 15.49
N GLN A 263 -7.33 2.40 15.06
CA GLN A 263 -8.19 3.58 15.23
C GLN A 263 -9.51 3.45 14.47
N ASN A 264 -9.47 3.10 13.18
CA ASN A 264 -10.66 2.89 12.35
C ASN A 264 -10.60 1.50 11.65
N PRO A 265 -11.06 0.42 12.31
CA PRO A 265 -10.94 -0.94 11.79
C PRO A 265 -11.53 -1.17 10.40
N ILE A 266 -12.73 -0.68 10.13
CA ILE A 266 -13.42 -0.86 8.84
C ILE A 266 -13.93 0.51 8.36
N VAL A 267 -13.47 0.95 7.19
CA VAL A 267 -13.80 2.27 6.63
C VAL A 267 -14.11 2.19 5.14
N ILE A 268 -15.24 2.78 4.74
CA ILE A 268 -15.47 3.29 3.39
C ILE A 268 -15.65 4.79 3.51
N ASP A 269 -14.82 5.57 2.82
CA ASP A 269 -14.84 7.03 2.83
C ASP A 269 -14.87 7.54 1.38
N GLN A 270 -16.05 7.90 0.90
CA GLN A 270 -16.23 8.51 -0.42
C GLN A 270 -16.16 10.05 -0.40
N ASN A 271 -15.76 10.62 0.73
CA ASN A 271 -15.51 12.06 0.92
C ASN A 271 -14.04 12.34 1.25
N TYR A 272 -13.13 11.45 0.81
CA TYR A 272 -11.73 11.51 1.17
C TYR A 272 -11.11 12.85 0.78
N CYS A 273 -10.66 13.60 1.79
CA CYS A 273 -9.95 14.86 1.62
C CYS A 273 -8.74 14.90 2.58
N PRO A 274 -7.56 14.48 2.13
CA PRO A 274 -6.36 14.51 2.97
C PRO A 274 -6.02 15.96 3.36
N HIS A 275 -5.73 16.16 4.64
CA HIS A 275 -5.37 17.45 5.24
C HIS A 275 -6.42 18.56 5.13
N ASN A 276 -7.65 18.24 4.72
CA ASN A 276 -8.70 19.24 4.44
C ASN A 276 -8.26 20.32 3.43
N LEU A 277 -7.35 19.98 2.52
CA LEU A 277 -6.81 20.89 1.51
C LEU A 277 -7.45 20.63 0.15
N ASN A 278 -7.98 21.69 -0.47
CA ASN A 278 -8.62 21.63 -1.79
C ASN A 278 -9.69 20.53 -1.89
N CYS A 279 -10.47 20.36 -0.82
CA CYS A 279 -11.53 19.36 -0.78
C CYS A 279 -12.57 19.63 -1.87
N PRO A 280 -12.92 18.61 -2.67
CA PRO A 280 -14.00 18.76 -3.62
C PRO A 280 -15.34 18.84 -2.88
N ASN A 281 -16.16 19.82 -3.21
CA ASN A 281 -17.52 19.97 -2.68
C ASN A 281 -18.57 19.27 -3.57
N GLN A 282 -18.18 18.16 -4.21
CA GLN A 282 -19.03 17.40 -5.12
C GLN A 282 -19.32 16.02 -4.51
N VAL A 283 -19.97 15.14 -5.27
CA VAL A 283 -20.33 13.79 -4.82
C VAL A 283 -19.49 12.78 -5.58
N SER A 284 -18.95 11.77 -4.88
CA SER A 284 -18.10 10.77 -5.52
C SER A 284 -18.84 9.97 -6.60
N GLY A 285 -18.22 9.86 -7.78
CA GLY A 285 -18.70 9.04 -8.88
C GLY A 285 -18.32 7.56 -8.77
N ILE A 286 -17.43 7.19 -7.84
CA ILE A 286 -16.96 5.81 -7.68
C ILE A 286 -18.10 4.91 -7.25
N LYS A 287 -18.32 3.84 -8.02
CA LYS A 287 -19.30 2.81 -7.67
C LYS A 287 -18.62 1.73 -6.84
N ILE A 288 -19.10 1.50 -5.62
CA ILE A 288 -18.60 0.44 -4.74
C ILE A 288 -19.67 -0.65 -4.65
N LYS A 289 -19.34 -1.87 -5.07
CA LYS A 289 -20.27 -2.99 -4.98
C LYS A 289 -19.61 -4.32 -4.62
N ASP A 290 -20.39 -5.22 -4.03
CA ASP A 290 -19.95 -6.59 -3.73
C ASP A 290 -18.66 -6.60 -2.87
N ILE A 291 -18.79 -6.06 -1.66
CA ILE A 291 -17.71 -5.98 -0.68
C ILE A 291 -18.08 -6.85 0.51
N ILE A 292 -17.23 -7.82 0.80
CA ILE A 292 -17.43 -8.80 1.88
C ILE A 292 -16.43 -8.51 2.99
N TYR A 293 -16.95 -8.38 4.21
CA TYR A 293 -16.22 -8.28 5.45
C TYR A 293 -16.60 -9.49 6.31
N GLU A 294 -15.70 -10.46 6.44
CA GLU A 294 -15.97 -11.74 7.08
C GLU A 294 -14.92 -12.12 8.13
N GLY A 295 -15.34 -12.54 9.32
CA GLY A 295 -14.42 -13.05 10.34
C GLY A 295 -13.45 -11.98 10.87
N ILE A 296 -13.92 -10.74 10.99
CA ILE A 296 -13.10 -9.61 11.47
C ILE A 296 -13.32 -9.43 12.96
N ARG A 297 -12.25 -9.49 13.75
CA ARG A 297 -12.34 -9.45 15.21
C ARG A 297 -11.28 -8.57 15.86
N GLY A 298 -11.54 -8.11 17.08
CA GLY A 298 -10.53 -7.49 17.94
C GLY A 298 -10.95 -6.14 18.51
N THR A 299 -10.00 -5.21 18.63
CA THR A 299 -10.19 -3.94 19.34
C THR A 299 -10.00 -2.73 18.43
N SER A 300 -10.90 -1.76 18.58
CA SER A 300 -10.78 -0.42 18.04
C SER A 300 -10.25 0.54 19.09
N PHE A 301 -9.42 1.49 18.67
CA PHE A 301 -8.97 2.60 19.52
C PHE A 301 -9.97 3.75 19.53
N THR A 302 -10.89 3.85 18.57
CA THR A 302 -11.97 4.83 18.59
C THR A 302 -13.32 4.15 18.80
N GLN A 303 -14.34 4.93 19.18
CA GLN A 303 -15.67 4.39 19.44
C GLN A 303 -16.34 3.86 18.17
N VAL A 304 -16.15 4.52 17.01
CA VAL A 304 -16.72 4.12 15.73
C VAL A 304 -15.78 3.14 15.04
N ALA A 305 -16.08 1.84 15.13
CA ALA A 305 -15.23 0.80 14.56
C ALA A 305 -15.57 0.47 13.10
N ILE A 306 -16.83 0.72 12.69
CA ILE A 306 -17.31 0.53 11.33
C ILE A 306 -17.85 1.87 10.83
N LYS A 307 -17.23 2.43 9.80
CA LYS A 307 -17.69 3.66 9.15
C LYS A 307 -17.91 3.42 7.66
N PHE A 308 -19.14 3.55 7.20
CA PHE A 308 -19.49 3.54 5.77
C PHE A 308 -20.06 4.90 5.39
N ASP A 309 -19.24 5.75 4.79
CA ASP A 309 -19.65 7.05 4.27
C ASP A 309 -19.67 7.00 2.74
N CYS A 310 -20.77 6.47 2.21
CA CYS A 310 -20.93 6.23 0.79
C CYS A 310 -21.61 7.40 0.08
N SER A 311 -21.37 7.47 -1.23
CA SER A 311 -21.89 8.47 -2.14
C SER A 311 -23.42 8.46 -2.16
N SER A 312 -24.04 9.62 -1.97
CA SER A 312 -25.50 9.77 -2.11
C SER A 312 -25.99 9.56 -3.54
N LYS A 313 -25.13 9.85 -4.53
CA LYS A 313 -25.42 9.64 -5.96
C LYS A 313 -25.24 8.18 -6.37
N ASN A 314 -24.25 7.48 -5.80
CA ASN A 314 -23.97 6.08 -6.07
C ASN A 314 -23.83 5.30 -4.75
N PRO A 315 -24.95 4.99 -4.07
CA PRO A 315 -24.91 4.24 -2.81
C PRO A 315 -24.08 2.96 -2.94
N CYS A 316 -23.32 2.62 -1.90
CA CYS A 316 -22.61 1.35 -1.84
C CYS A 316 -23.63 0.20 -1.79
N THR A 317 -23.45 -0.84 -2.61
CA THR A 317 -24.42 -1.95 -2.71
C THR A 317 -23.76 -3.32 -2.55
N GLY A 318 -24.51 -4.28 -2.02
CA GLY A 318 -23.97 -5.63 -1.81
C GLY A 318 -22.83 -5.65 -0.78
N ILE A 319 -22.88 -4.76 0.22
CA ILE A 319 -22.00 -4.83 1.37
C ILE A 319 -22.46 -5.98 2.26
N ARG A 320 -21.55 -6.87 2.65
CA ARG A 320 -21.85 -8.00 3.53
C ARG A 320 -20.95 -7.97 4.75
N LEU A 321 -21.55 -7.86 5.93
CA LEU A 321 -20.88 -8.06 7.22
C LEU A 321 -21.22 -9.47 7.72
N GLN A 322 -20.22 -10.28 8.04
CA GLN A 322 -20.43 -11.62 8.57
C GLN A 322 -19.39 -11.97 9.64
N ASN A 323 -19.82 -12.46 10.80
CA ASN A 323 -18.90 -12.85 11.88
C ASN A 323 -17.92 -11.71 12.25
N VAL A 324 -18.44 -10.49 12.39
CA VAL A 324 -17.66 -9.30 12.77
C VAL A 324 -17.84 -9.06 14.28
N ASN A 325 -16.74 -8.91 15.01
CA ASN A 325 -16.76 -8.69 16.46
C ASN A 325 -15.67 -7.70 16.89
N LEU A 326 -16.03 -6.42 16.95
CA LEU A 326 -15.14 -5.32 17.29
C LEU A 326 -15.59 -4.63 18.57
N SER A 327 -14.62 -4.38 19.46
CA SER A 327 -14.84 -3.76 20.77
C SER A 327 -14.04 -2.48 20.93
N TYR A 328 -14.54 -1.57 21.76
CA TYR A 328 -13.88 -0.33 22.19
C TYR A 328 -13.92 -0.28 23.72
N LEU A 329 -12.76 -0.15 24.38
CA LEU A 329 -12.64 -0.17 25.85
C LEU A 329 -13.42 -1.33 26.52
N ASN A 330 -13.28 -2.55 25.98
CA ASN A 330 -13.98 -3.77 26.43
C ASN A 330 -15.52 -3.72 26.34
N LYS A 331 -16.08 -2.70 25.67
CA LYS A 331 -17.50 -2.59 25.34
C LYS A 331 -17.67 -2.83 23.83
N PRO A 332 -18.88 -3.16 23.35
CA PRO A 332 -19.16 -3.11 21.92
C PRO A 332 -18.80 -1.72 21.36
N ALA A 333 -18.14 -1.69 20.20
CA ALA A 333 -17.89 -0.44 19.49
C ALA A 333 -19.22 0.11 18.89
N GLN A 334 -19.13 1.08 17.98
CA GLN A 334 -20.26 1.63 17.23
C GLN A 334 -20.04 1.54 15.72
N SER A 335 -21.15 1.60 14.99
CA SER A 335 -21.17 1.74 13.53
C SER A 335 -21.78 3.08 13.12
N SER A 336 -21.29 3.65 12.02
CA SER A 336 -21.84 4.85 11.38
C SER A 336 -21.96 4.62 9.89
N CYS A 337 -23.17 4.73 9.33
CA CYS A 337 -23.44 4.44 7.93
C CYS A 337 -24.21 5.56 7.24
N SER A 338 -23.89 5.80 5.97
CA SER A 338 -24.58 6.71 5.06
C SER A 338 -24.58 6.10 3.67
N ASN A 339 -25.75 6.09 3.00
CA ASN A 339 -25.93 5.63 1.61
C ASN A 339 -25.35 4.23 1.32
N VAL A 340 -25.55 3.28 2.22
CA VAL A 340 -25.09 1.90 2.07
C VAL A 340 -26.29 0.96 2.08
N ARG A 341 -26.22 -0.11 1.29
CA ARG A 341 -27.21 -1.17 1.26
C ARG A 341 -26.50 -2.51 1.33
N GLY A 342 -26.85 -3.31 2.33
CA GLY A 342 -26.17 -4.57 2.56
C GLY A 342 -26.98 -5.57 3.36
N LYS A 343 -26.28 -6.57 3.88
CA LYS A 343 -26.83 -7.54 4.83
C LYS A 343 -25.79 -7.87 5.89
N ALA A 344 -26.26 -8.02 7.13
CA ALA A 344 -25.50 -8.61 8.22
C ALA A 344 -25.89 -10.09 8.37
N LEU A 345 -24.91 -10.98 8.55
CA LEU A 345 -25.12 -12.41 8.73
C LEU A 345 -24.39 -12.89 9.98
N ASN A 346 -25.03 -13.76 10.76
CA ASN A 346 -24.50 -14.31 12.02
C ASN A 346 -24.12 -13.19 13.02
N LEU A 347 -23.06 -13.40 13.82
CA LEU A 347 -22.60 -12.41 14.79
C LEU A 347 -22.04 -11.17 14.08
N VAL A 348 -22.68 -10.02 14.29
CA VAL A 348 -22.15 -8.70 13.92
C VAL A 348 -22.23 -7.78 15.13
N ARG A 349 -21.07 -7.49 15.72
CA ARG A 349 -20.84 -6.50 16.78
C ARG A 349 -19.70 -5.60 16.32
N PRO A 350 -19.84 -4.27 16.32
CA PRO A 350 -20.97 -3.46 16.82
C PRO A 350 -22.30 -3.68 16.07
N GLU A 351 -23.39 -3.13 16.62
CA GLU A 351 -24.70 -3.11 15.94
C GLU A 351 -24.51 -2.60 14.51
N ASN A 352 -25.03 -3.35 13.54
CA ASN A 352 -24.81 -3.05 12.14
C ASN A 352 -25.72 -1.90 11.69
N CYS A 353 -25.33 -1.19 10.64
CA CYS A 353 -26.09 -0.09 10.07
C CYS A 353 -26.34 -0.27 8.55
N LEU A 354 -26.52 -1.53 8.14
CA LEU A 354 -26.67 -1.94 6.73
C LEU A 354 -28.12 -2.01 6.24
#